data_AF-A0A950XNQ6-F1
#
_entry.id   AF-A0A950XNQ6-F1
#
_cell.length_a   1.000
_cell.length_b   1.000
_cell.length_c   1.000
_cell.angle_alpha   90.00
_cell.angle_beta   90.00
_cell.angle_gamma   90.00
#
_symmetry.space_group_name_H-M   'P 1'
#
loop_
_entity.id
_entity.type
_entity.pdbx_description
1 polymer ?
#
loop_
_entity_poly.entity_id
_entity_poly.type
_entity_poly.pdbx_seq_one_letter_code
_entity_poly.pdbx_strand_id
1 'polypeptide(L)'
;MAWDFSTDPQWAAQLAWVEDFVRSECEPIDLIVTESHDLNDPVRQALIPPLQKIVKQRGLWATHLGPHLGGPGYGQVKLALLNEILGRCECA
;
A
#
# COMPACT_ATOMS: atom_id res chain seq x y z
N MET A 1 -15.93 17.24 -24.68
CA MET A 1 -15.23 16.39 -23.70
C MET A 1 -14.20 17.25 -23.01
N ALA A 2 -14.45 17.61 -21.74
CA ALA A 2 -13.44 18.24 -20.91
C ALA A 2 -12.65 17.13 -20.20
N TRP A 3 -11.34 17.28 -20.08
CA TRP A 3 -10.55 16.44 -19.19
C TRP A 3 -10.96 16.73 -17.75
N ASP A 4 -11.26 15.66 -17.01
CA ASP A 4 -11.53 15.73 -15.58
C ASP A 4 -10.32 15.15 -14.84
N PHE A 5 -9.70 15.97 -14.00
CA PHE A 5 -8.54 15.60 -13.18
C PHE A 5 -8.97 15.17 -11.76
N SER A 6 -10.28 15.00 -11.52
CA SER A 6 -10.78 14.52 -10.24
C SER A 6 -10.52 13.02 -10.04
N THR A 7 -10.33 12.63 -8.79
CA THR A 7 -10.19 11.21 -8.42
C THR A 7 -11.57 10.59 -8.29
N ASP A 8 -11.74 9.37 -8.83
CA ASP A 8 -12.94 8.56 -8.63
C ASP A 8 -13.31 8.48 -7.13
N PRO A 9 -14.55 8.81 -6.71
CA PRO A 9 -14.92 8.87 -5.29
C PRO A 9 -14.71 7.55 -4.53
N GLN A 10 -14.93 6.42 -5.19
CA GLN A 10 -14.69 5.11 -4.57
C GLN A 10 -13.19 4.88 -4.34
N TRP A 11 -12.35 5.29 -5.29
CA TRP A 11 -10.91 5.26 -5.14
C TRP A 11 -10.39 6.25 -4.09
N ALA A 12 -10.97 7.45 -4.01
CA ALA A 12 -10.61 8.44 -2.99
C ALA A 12 -10.82 7.89 -1.57
N ALA A 13 -11.90 7.13 -1.33
CA ALA A 13 -12.12 6.45 -0.05
C ALA A 13 -11.08 5.35 0.23
N GLN A 14 -10.55 4.69 -0.80
CA GLN A 14 -9.42 3.75 -0.64
C GLN A 14 -8.14 4.50 -0.28
N LEU A 15 -7.82 5.60 -0.96
CA LEU A 15 -6.65 6.42 -0.67
C LEU A 15 -6.67 6.98 0.76
N ALA A 16 -7.82 7.46 1.24
CA ALA A 16 -7.96 7.93 2.62
C ALA A 16 -7.67 6.82 3.64
N TRP A 17 -8.11 5.58 3.35
CA TRP A 17 -7.79 4.43 4.19
C TRP A 17 -6.30 4.08 4.13
N VAL A 18 -5.68 4.09 2.94
CA VAL A 18 -4.23 3.80 2.79
C VAL A 18 -3.41 4.84 3.52
N GLU A 19 -3.77 6.12 3.41
CA GLU A 19 -3.10 7.20 4.12
C GLU A 19 -3.15 6.99 5.64
N ASP A 20 -4.31 6.64 6.18
CA ASP A 20 -4.45 6.39 7.62
C ASP A 20 -3.68 5.15 8.07
N PHE A 21 -3.75 4.07 7.28
CA PHE A 21 -3.05 2.82 7.56
C PHE A 21 -1.53 3.01 7.53
N VAL A 22 -0.99 3.68 6.52
CA VAL A 22 0.45 3.96 6.43
C VAL A 22 0.90 4.78 7.63
N ARG A 23 0.17 5.84 7.98
CA ARG A 23 0.51 6.71 9.11
C ARG A 23 0.43 6.03 10.47
N SER A 24 -0.58 5.20 10.69
CA SER A 24 -0.85 4.59 12.00
C SER A 24 -0.13 3.26 12.24
N GLU A 25 0.07 2.46 11.18
CA GLU A 25 0.58 1.10 11.28
C GLU A 25 1.98 0.95 10.66
N CYS A 26 2.26 1.60 9.53
CA CYS A 26 3.53 1.41 8.82
C CYS A 26 4.64 2.37 9.29
N GLU A 27 4.37 3.68 9.34
CA GLU A 27 5.36 4.71 9.74
C GLU A 27 5.98 4.44 11.13
N PRO A 28 5.27 3.94 12.15
CA PRO A 28 5.89 3.58 13.42
C PRO A 28 6.85 2.38 13.33
N ILE A 29 6.63 1.47 12.38
CA ILE A 29 7.49 0.30 12.18
C ILE A 29 8.85 0.71 11.63
N ASP A 30 8.91 1.75 10.79
CA ASP A 30 10.18 2.29 10.26
C ASP A 30 11.15 2.74 11.38
N LEU A 31 10.62 3.07 12.57
CA LEU A 31 11.45 3.45 13.73
C LEU A 31 12.09 2.24 14.44
N ILE A 32 11.61 1.03 14.19
CA ILE A 32 11.98 -0.20 14.90
C ILE A 32 12.69 -1.18 13.96
N VAL A 33 12.17 -1.35 12.75
CA VAL A 33 12.72 -2.24 11.73
C VAL A 33 13.65 -1.42 10.83
N THR A 34 14.96 -1.59 11.03
CA THR A 34 15.98 -0.82 10.29
C THR A 34 16.18 -1.30 8.85
N GLU A 35 15.87 -2.57 8.55
CA GLU A 35 15.96 -3.13 7.20
C GLU A 35 14.74 -4.01 6.93
N SER A 36 13.75 -3.47 6.22
CA SER A 36 12.47 -4.12 5.98
C SER A 36 12.58 -5.37 5.09
N HIS A 37 13.69 -5.50 4.35
CA HIS A 37 13.97 -6.64 3.47
C HIS A 37 14.70 -7.79 4.16
N ASP A 38 15.20 -7.63 5.40
CA ASP A 38 15.80 -8.73 6.14
C ASP A 38 14.71 -9.69 6.65
N LEU A 39 14.49 -10.77 5.89
CA LEU A 39 13.50 -11.77 6.24
C LEU A 39 13.89 -12.61 7.46
N ASN A 40 15.14 -12.53 7.94
CA ASN A 40 15.57 -13.23 9.14
C ASN A 40 15.35 -12.41 10.42
N ASP A 41 15.04 -11.11 10.31
CA ASP A 41 14.77 -10.27 11.47
C ASP A 41 13.46 -10.72 12.16
N PRO A 42 13.54 -11.21 13.42
CA PRO A 42 12.37 -11.68 14.15
C PRO A 42 11.36 -10.56 14.43
N VAL A 43 11.80 -9.30 14.59
CA VAL A 43 10.93 -8.15 14.83
C VAL A 43 10.13 -7.85 13.58
N ARG A 44 10.81 -7.74 12.43
CA ARG A 44 10.17 -7.62 11.12
C ARG A 44 9.16 -8.74 10.87
N GLN A 45 9.51 -10.00 11.15
CA GLN A 45 8.62 -11.16 10.97
C GLN A 45 7.40 -11.12 11.89
N ALA A 46 7.52 -10.53 13.08
CA ALA A 46 6.39 -10.36 13.98
C ALA A 46 5.44 -9.23 13.52
N LEU A 47 5.99 -8.13 12.99
CA LEU A 47 5.23 -6.89 12.75
C LEU A 47 4.68 -6.74 11.32
N ILE A 48 5.47 -7.04 10.28
CA ILE A 48 5.08 -6.75 8.89
C ILE A 48 4.09 -7.77 8.30
N PRO A 49 4.26 -9.10 8.44
CA PRO A 49 3.36 -10.09 7.84
C PRO A 49 1.88 -9.95 8.22
N PRO A 50 1.51 -9.61 9.47
CA PRO A 50 0.13 -9.28 9.82
C PRO A 50 -0.46 -8.13 8.99
N LEU A 51 0.28 -7.03 8.83
CA LEU A 51 -0.15 -5.87 8.04
C LEU A 51 -0.34 -6.24 6.56
N GLN A 52 0.58 -7.03 5.99
CA GLN A 52 0.45 -7.53 4.61
C GLN A 52 -0.84 -8.34 4.40
N LYS A 53 -1.30 -9.10 5.41
CA LYS A 53 -2.57 -9.83 5.32
C LYS A 53 -3.77 -8.88 5.24
N ILE A 54 -3.75 -7.78 6.00
CA ILE A 54 -4.80 -6.75 5.97
C ILE A 54 -4.87 -6.11 4.56
N VAL A 55 -3.72 -5.72 4.01
CA VAL A 55 -3.61 -5.14 2.66
C VAL A 55 -4.11 -6.12 1.59
N LYS A 56 -3.76 -7.42 1.70
CA LYS A 56 -4.25 -8.49 0.82
C LYS A 56 -5.77 -8.66 0.90
N GLN A 57 -6.34 -8.71 2.10
CA GLN A 57 -7.79 -8.83 2.30
C GLN A 57 -8.56 -7.66 1.69
N ARG A 58 -7.95 -6.46 1.65
CA ARG A 58 -8.55 -5.27 1.03
C ARG A 58 -8.39 -5.21 -0.50
N GLY A 59 -7.67 -6.16 -1.10
CA GLY A 59 -7.40 -6.16 -2.54
C GLY A 59 -6.37 -5.11 -2.97
N LEU A 60 -5.60 -4.56 -2.03
CA LEU A 60 -4.56 -3.56 -2.30
C LEU A 60 -3.16 -4.20 -2.43
N TRP A 61 -3.11 -5.53 -2.57
CA TRP A 61 -1.86 -6.24 -2.79
C TRP A 61 -1.54 -6.38 -4.27
N ALA A 62 -0.27 -6.13 -4.61
CA ALA A 62 0.23 -6.26 -5.98
C ALA A 62 -0.65 -5.54 -7.03
N THR A 63 -1.05 -4.31 -6.72
CA THR A 63 -2.04 -3.52 -7.50
C THR A 63 -1.65 -3.25 -8.95
N HIS A 64 -0.35 -3.34 -9.26
CA HIS A 64 0.23 -3.20 -10.58
C HIS A 64 0.15 -4.47 -11.43
N LEU A 65 -0.02 -5.65 -10.81
CA LEU A 65 -0.13 -6.91 -11.53
C LEU A 65 -1.53 -7.06 -12.13
N GLY A 66 -1.61 -7.48 -13.39
CA GLY A 66 -2.87 -7.78 -14.04
C GLY A 66 -3.52 -9.07 -13.51
N PRO A 67 -4.81 -9.30 -13.79
CA PRO A 67 -5.56 -10.47 -13.31
C PRO A 67 -4.92 -11.83 -13.69
N HIS A 68 -4.25 -11.90 -14.83
CA HIS A 68 -3.54 -13.10 -15.28
C HIS A 68 -2.33 -13.48 -14.42
N LEU A 69 -1.85 -12.57 -13.55
CA LEU A 69 -0.78 -12.77 -12.57
C LEU A 69 -1.30 -12.79 -11.13
N GLY A 70 -2.63 -12.80 -10.93
CA GLY A 70 -3.26 -12.84 -9.61
C GLY A 70 -3.37 -11.49 -8.90
N GLY A 71 -3.17 -10.37 -9.60
CA GLY A 71 -3.36 -9.01 -9.09
C GLY A 71 -4.61 -8.31 -9.65
N PRO A 72 -5.06 -7.21 -9.04
CA PRO A 72 -6.28 -6.52 -9.46
C PRO A 72 -6.08 -5.64 -10.71
N GLY A 73 -4.85 -5.25 -11.05
CA GLY A 73 -4.53 -4.49 -12.26
C GLY A 73 -5.25 -3.14 -12.36
N TYR A 74 -5.19 -2.31 -11.31
CA TYR A 74 -5.97 -1.06 -11.24
C TYR A 74 -5.59 0.03 -12.26
N GLY A 75 -4.45 -0.13 -12.95
CA GLY A 75 -3.95 0.82 -13.94
C GLY A 75 -3.07 1.93 -13.33
N GLN A 76 -2.42 2.69 -14.21
CA GLN A 76 -1.30 3.56 -13.83
C GLN A 76 -1.72 4.77 -12.99
N VAL A 77 -2.88 5.37 -13.24
CA VAL A 77 -3.35 6.54 -12.47
C VAL A 77 -3.61 6.16 -11.01
N LYS A 78 -4.34 5.05 -10.80
CA LYS A 78 -4.63 4.55 -9.45
C LYS A 78 -3.37 4.13 -8.71
N LEU A 79 -2.42 3.52 -9.42
CA LEU A 79 -1.12 3.15 -8.88
C LEU A 79 -0.28 4.38 -8.50
N ALA A 80 -0.23 5.41 -9.35
CA ALA A 80 0.49 6.64 -9.07
C ALA A 80 -0.03 7.32 -7.78
N LEU A 81 -1.35 7.43 -7.64
CA LEU A 81 -2.00 7.98 -6.44
C LEU A 81 -1.68 7.17 -5.17
N LEU A 82 -1.56 5.85 -5.26
CA LEU A 82 -1.09 5.02 -4.13
C LEU A 82 0.37 5.34 -3.80
N ASN A 83 1.23 5.42 -4.81
CA ASN A 83 2.66 5.64 -4.60
C ASN A 83 2.97 7.02 -4.00
N GLU A 84 2.12 8.03 -4.22
CA GLU A 84 2.23 9.33 -3.52
C GLU A 84 2.10 9.20 -2.00
N ILE A 85 1.33 8.21 -1.52
CA ILE A 85 1.16 7.91 -0.10
C ILE A 85 2.26 6.97 0.39
N LEU A 86 2.48 5.86 -0.34
CA LEU A 86 3.42 4.82 0.06
C LEU A 86 4.86 5.33 0.11
N GLY A 87 5.25 6.23 -0.79
CA GLY A 87 6.61 6.78 -0.85
C GLY A 87 7.05 7.61 0.37
N ARG A 88 6.18 7.76 1.38
CA ARG A 88 6.48 8.44 2.65
C ARG A 88 6.97 7.49 3.75
N CYS A 89 6.86 6.18 3.55
CA CYS A 89 7.18 5.15 4.52
C CYS A 89 8.08 4.10 3.88
N GLU A 90 9.14 3.69 4.56
CA GLU A 90 10.17 2.81 4.01
C GLU A 90 9.70 1.35 3.94
N CYS A 91 8.89 0.91 4.89
CA CYS A 91 8.36 -0.45 4.92
C CYS A 91 7.03 -0.65 4.17
N ALA A 92 6.47 0.39 3.53
CA ALA A 92 5.15 0.40 2.91
C ALA A 92 5.10 -0.19 1.48
#